data_AF-A0A078LR48-F1
#
_entry.id   AF-A0A078LR48-F1
#
_cell.length_a   1.000
_cell.length_b   1.000
_cell.length_c   1.000
_cell.angle_alpha   90.00
_cell.angle_beta   90.00
_cell.angle_gamma   90.00
#
_symmetry.space_group_name_H-M   'P 1'
#
loop_
_entity.id
_entity.type
_entity.pdbx_description
1 polymer ?
#
loop_
_entity_poly.entity_id
_entity_poly.type
_entity_poly.pdbx_seq_one_letter_code
_entity_poly.pdbx_strand_id
1 'polypeptide(L)' 'MPTALLIGGKERTAPAANRAPVDVAQRLGIYPELGRQAASMIPQATLVPFPELGHSPQVEAPQVFHKALLRVLNEAR' A
#
# COMPACT_ATOMS: atom_id res chain seq x y z
N MET A 1 0.25 9.53 -16.83
CA MET A 1 1.54 8.83 -16.69
C MET A 1 1.29 7.51 -15.95
N PRO A 2 2.14 6.47 -16.11
CA PRO A 2 2.08 5.28 -15.29
C PRO A 2 2.25 5.59 -13.79
N THR A 3 1.50 4.90 -12.93
CA THR A 3 1.58 5.05 -11.46
C THR A 3 1.76 3.69 -10.82
N ALA A 4 2.60 3.59 -9.78
CA ALA A 4 2.76 2.36 -9.03
C ALA A 4 2.45 2.55 -7.55
N LEU A 5 1.66 1.62 -7.00
CA LEU A 5 1.27 1.60 -5.60
C LEU A 5 1.95 0.40 -4.93
N LEU A 6 3.01 0.65 -4.16
CA LEU A 6 3.75 -0.36 -3.41
C LEU A 6 3.22 -0.37 -1.96
N ILE A 7 2.34 -1.33 -1.63
CA ILE A 7 1.49 -1.26 -0.43
C ILE A 7 1.77 -2.41 0.54
N GLY A 8 2.11 -2.10 1.79
CA GLY A 8 2.18 -3.08 2.87
C GLY A 8 0.79 -3.53 3.35
N GLY A 9 0.55 -4.83 3.40
CA GLY A 9 -0.75 -5.41 3.73
C GLY A 9 -1.12 -5.34 5.22
N LYS A 10 -0.13 -5.24 6.11
CA LYS A 10 -0.31 -5.07 7.55
C LYS A 10 -0.40 -3.60 7.98
N GLU A 11 -0.27 -2.67 7.06
CA GLU A 11 -0.41 -1.26 7.37
C GLU A 11 -1.82 -0.96 7.88
N ARG A 12 -1.89 -0.24 9.00
CA ARG A 12 -3.13 0.21 9.66
C ARG A 12 -3.17 1.72 9.89
N THR A 13 -2.28 2.46 9.23
CA THR A 13 -2.14 3.91 9.44
C THR A 13 -3.46 4.63 9.16
N ALA A 14 -3.99 5.28 10.19
CA ALA A 14 -5.20 6.07 10.09
C ALA A 14 -5.11 7.23 11.08
N PRO A 15 -4.90 8.48 10.61
CA PRO A 15 -4.83 9.64 11.48
C PRO A 15 -6.04 9.73 12.41
N ALA A 16 -5.79 10.00 13.70
CA ALA A 16 -6.81 10.11 14.74
C ALA A 16 -7.72 8.87 14.96
N ALA A 17 -7.34 7.68 14.47
CA ALA A 17 -8.11 6.45 14.70
C ALA A 17 -8.33 6.14 16.19
N ASN A 18 -7.37 6.51 17.05
CA ASN A 18 -7.47 6.36 18.50
C ASN A 18 -8.52 7.29 19.17
N ARG A 19 -9.05 8.28 18.44
CA ARG A 19 -10.10 9.18 18.92
C ARG A 19 -11.46 8.88 18.28
N ALA A 20 -11.52 7.94 17.34
CA ALA A 20 -12.76 7.54 16.68
C ALA A 20 -13.58 6.59 17.58
N PRO A 21 -14.92 6.54 17.42
CA PRO A 21 -15.74 5.46 17.95
C PRO A 21 -15.18 4.08 17.58
N VAL A 22 -15.36 3.08 18.43
CA VAL A 22 -14.74 1.75 18.27
C VAL A 22 -15.11 1.09 16.94
N ASP A 23 -16.39 1.19 16.54
CA ASP A 23 -16.90 0.67 15.28
C ASP A 23 -16.29 1.36 14.06
N VAL A 24 -16.00 2.66 14.16
CA VAL A 24 -15.30 3.43 13.12
C VAL A 24 -13.82 3.03 13.09
N ALA A 25 -13.14 3.03 14.24
CA ALA A 25 -11.72 2.73 14.35
C ALA A 25 -11.36 1.36 13.75
N GLN A 26 -12.20 0.34 13.96
CA GLN A 26 -12.01 -1.00 13.40
C GLN A 26 -12.03 -1.06 11.86
N ARG A 27 -12.69 -0.09 11.23
CA ARG A 27 -12.85 0.00 9.77
C ARG A 27 -11.78 0.86 9.09
N LEU A 28 -10.98 1.59 9.86
CA LEU A 28 -9.94 2.46 9.31
C LEU A 28 -8.66 1.68 8.96
N GLY A 29 -7.88 2.25 8.02
CA GLY A 29 -6.55 1.75 7.68
C GLY A 29 -6.53 0.33 7.11
N ILE A 30 -7.54 -0.08 6.34
CA ILE A 30 -7.55 -1.41 5.69
C ILE A 30 -6.80 -1.31 4.35
N TYR A 31 -5.48 -1.23 4.41
CA TYR A 31 -4.62 -0.97 3.24
C TYR A 31 -4.75 -1.96 2.07
N PRO A 32 -5.03 -3.26 2.27
CA PRO A 32 -5.34 -4.16 1.16
C PRO A 32 -6.57 -3.71 0.36
N GLU A 33 -7.59 -3.17 1.02
CA GLU A 33 -8.78 -2.65 0.35
C GLU A 33 -8.53 -1.27 -0.25
N LEU A 34 -7.93 -0.36 0.52
CA LEU A 34 -7.59 1.00 0.07
C LEU A 34 -6.67 0.96 -1.17
N GLY A 35 -5.68 0.06 -1.20
CA GLY A 35 -4.78 -0.12 -2.34
C GLY A 35 -5.51 -0.58 -3.61
N ARG A 36 -6.46 -1.52 -3.49
CA ARG A 36 -7.30 -1.96 -4.62
C ARG A 36 -8.21 -0.83 -5.12
N GLN A 37 -8.85 -0.11 -4.20
CA GLN A 37 -9.70 1.02 -4.55
C GLN A 37 -8.89 2.11 -5.27
N ALA A 38 -7.74 2.51 -4.72
CA ALA A 38 -6.87 3.50 -5.33
C ALA A 38 -6.40 3.08 -6.73
N ALA A 39 -5.96 1.82 -6.90
CA ALA A 39 -5.55 1.30 -8.20
C ALA A 39 -6.69 1.29 -9.24
N SER A 40 -7.94 1.08 -8.81
CA SER A 40 -9.11 1.14 -9.71
C SER A 40 -9.46 2.56 -10.16
N MET A 41 -9.10 3.58 -9.38
CA MET A 41 -9.43 4.98 -9.65
C MET A 41 -8.34 5.72 -10.42
N ILE A 42 -7.07 5.30 -10.28
CA ILE A 42 -5.93 5.95 -10.92
C ILE A 42 -5.70 5.34 -12.31
N PRO A 43 -5.77 6.13 -13.41
CA PRO A 43 -5.45 5.63 -14.74
C PRO A 43 -4.01 5.11 -14.81
N GLN A 44 -3.81 3.94 -15.45
CA GLN A 44 -2.50 3.31 -15.61
C GLN A 44 -1.80 3.00 -14.26
N ALA A 45 -2.57 2.62 -13.24
CA ALA A 45 -2.03 2.19 -11.96
C ALA A 45 -1.68 0.70 -11.92
N THR A 46 -0.51 0.40 -11.35
CA THR A 46 -0.08 -0.96 -11.00
C THR A 46 -0.04 -1.08 -9.48
N LEU A 47 -0.82 -1.99 -8.92
CA LEU A 47 -0.78 -2.32 -7.49
C LEU A 47 0.21 -3.46 -7.24
N VAL A 48 1.17 -3.21 -6.36
CA VAL A 48 2.15 -4.20 -5.89
C VAL A 48 1.96 -4.39 -4.37
N PRO A 49 1.17 -5.40 -3.95
CA PRO A 49 0.92 -5.65 -2.55
C PRO A 49 2.05 -6.46 -1.90
N PHE A 50 2.36 -6.15 -0.63
CA PHE A 50 3.25 -6.91 0.24
C PHE A 50 2.44 -7.40 1.45
N PRO A 51 1.73 -8.56 1.36
CA PRO A 51 0.77 -9.00 2.37
C PRO A 51 1.33 -9.06 3.80
N GLU A 52 2.62 -9.39 3.92
CA GLU A 52 3.27 -9.62 5.20
C GLU A 52 3.97 -8.39 5.81
N LEU A 53 4.00 -7.25 5.10
CA LEU A 53 4.73 -6.05 5.50
C LEU A 53 3.79 -4.94 5.98
N GLY A 54 4.28 -4.07 6.86
CA GLY A 54 3.58 -2.92 7.41
C GLY A 54 3.79 -1.62 6.61
N HIS A 55 3.77 -0.50 7.32
CA HIS A 55 3.80 0.86 6.75
C HIS A 55 5.08 1.16 5.94
N SER A 56 6.19 0.52 6.26
CA SER A 56 7.48 0.83 5.68
C SER A 56 8.12 -0.40 5.05
N PRO A 57 7.54 -0.96 3.96
CA PRO A 57 8.05 -2.17 3.31
C PRO A 57 9.50 -2.03 2.83
N GLN A 58 9.94 -0.83 2.48
CA GLN A 58 11.32 -0.51 2.11
C GLN A 58 12.33 -0.66 3.26
N VAL A 59 11.88 -0.51 4.51
CA VAL A 59 12.71 -0.68 5.71
C VAL A 59 12.58 -2.10 6.24
N GLU A 60 11.37 -2.65 6.30
CA GLU A 60 11.09 -4.00 6.83
C GLU A 60 11.71 -5.11 5.96
N ALA A 61 11.65 -4.97 4.64
CA ALA A 61 12.20 -5.95 3.71
C ALA A 61 12.85 -5.27 2.48
N PRO A 62 14.01 -4.60 2.66
CA PRO A 62 14.62 -3.78 1.60
C PRO A 62 14.89 -4.55 0.31
N GLN A 63 15.33 -5.82 0.40
CA GLN A 63 15.60 -6.65 -0.78
C GLN A 63 14.33 -6.96 -1.58
N VAL A 64 13.24 -7.29 -0.88
CA VAL A 64 11.95 -7.60 -1.50
C VAL A 64 11.35 -6.35 -2.13
N PHE A 65 11.39 -5.22 -1.41
CA PHE A 65 10.92 -3.93 -1.89
C PHE A 65 11.71 -3.44 -3.11
N HIS A 66 13.05 -3.43 -3.05
CA HIS A 66 13.88 -2.97 -4.17
C HIS A 66 13.71 -3.82 -5.42
N LYS A 67 13.58 -5.15 -5.28
CA LYS A 67 13.29 -6.04 -6.42
C LYS A 67 11.97 -5.66 -7.11
N ALA A 68 10.93 -5.40 -6.32
CA ALA A 68 9.63 -4.98 -6.83
C ALA A 68 9.68 -3.57 -7.48
N LEU A 69 10.34 -2.62 -6.82
CA LEU A 69 10.52 -1.26 -7.31
C LEU A 69 11.23 -1.24 -8.67
N LEU A 70 12.38 -1.92 -8.77
CA LEU A 70 13.17 -1.96 -10.01
C LEU A 70 12.41 -2.65 -11.15
N ARG A 71 11.62 -3.69 -10.84
CA ARG A 71 10.74 -4.33 -11.83
C ARG A 71 9.75 -3.32 -12.41
N VAL A 72 9.02 -2.61 -11.54
CA VAL A 72 8.01 -1.63 -11.95
C VAL A 72 8.63 -0.49 -12.77
N LEU A 73 9.79 0.03 -12.35
CA LEU A 73 10.46 1.12 -13.07
C LEU A 73 10.95 0.70 -14.46
N ASN A 74 11.31 -0.58 -14.64
CA ASN A 74 11.67 -1.12 -15.94
C ASN A 74 10.46 -1.40 -16.84
N GLU A 75 9.33 -1.82 -16.27
CA GLU A 75 8.07 -2.06 -17.00
C GLU A 75 7.35 -0.75 -17.39
N ALA A 76 7.61 0.36 -16.68
CA ALA A 76 7.03 1.67 -16.95
C ALA A 76 7.81 2.52 -17.98
N ARG A 77 8.91 1.99 -18.53
CA ARG A 77 9.63 2.58 -19.68
C ARG A 77 8.94 2.21 -20.98
#